data_AF-A0A917V1J3-F1
#
_entry.id   AF-A0A917V1J3-F1
#
_cell.length_a   1.000
_cell.length_b   1.000
_cell.length_c   1.000
_cell.angle_alpha   90.00
_cell.angle_beta   90.00
_cell.angle_gamma   90.00
#
_symmetry.space_group_name_H-M   'P 1'
#
loop_
_entity.id
_entity.type
_entity.pdbx_description
1 polymer ?
#
loop_
_entity_poly.entity_id
_entity_poly.type
_entity_poly.pdbx_seq_one_letter_code
_entity_poly.pdbx_strand_id
1 'polypeptide(L)'
;MQGKNSFNPFLKDWYANQGWREPGFIVLTTLWVSEKSGGPHKYVSTIPNDDSLDLEPTHYNMKLTGEEFDAAGKVLADTLDHFDVPEKEKNEVLDAFTAHKNEVISGTIE
;
A
#
# COMPACT_ATOMS: atom_id res chain seq x y z
N MET A 1 6.24 10.29 -4.56
CA MET A 1 5.63 9.41 -3.54
C MET A 1 6.09 9.89 -2.17
N GLN A 2 5.18 9.96 -1.19
CA GLN A 2 5.43 10.60 0.12
C GLN A 2 6.68 10.09 0.84
N GLY A 3 7.02 8.80 0.71
CA GLY A 3 8.13 8.21 1.46
C GLY A 3 9.54 8.71 1.10
N LYS A 4 9.75 9.37 -0.06
CA LYS A 4 11.06 9.96 -0.41
C LYS A 4 11.52 11.04 0.57
N ASN A 5 10.57 11.72 1.20
CA ASN A 5 10.82 12.79 2.18
C ASN A 5 10.45 12.37 3.61
N SER A 6 10.10 11.10 3.87
CA SER A 6 9.77 10.64 5.23
C SER A 6 10.97 10.79 6.16
N PHE A 7 10.76 11.01 7.46
CA PHE A 7 11.83 10.95 8.47
C PHE A 7 12.21 9.52 8.87
N ASN A 8 11.40 8.52 8.51
CA ASN A 8 11.66 7.11 8.77
C ASN A 8 12.91 6.63 7.98
N PRO A 9 14.01 6.24 8.65
CA PRO A 9 15.25 5.86 7.97
C PRO A 9 15.10 4.58 7.14
N PHE A 10 14.22 3.65 7.52
CA PHE A 10 13.98 2.40 6.79
C PHE A 10 13.21 2.67 5.49
N LEU A 11 12.23 3.58 5.54
CA LEU A 11 11.52 4.02 4.35
C LEU A 11 12.44 4.82 3.42
N LYS A 12 13.28 5.71 3.96
CA LYS A 12 14.30 6.43 3.17
C LYS A 12 15.26 5.46 2.47
N ASP A 13 15.76 4.46 3.20
CA ASP A 13 16.68 3.45 2.67
C ASP A 13 16.04 2.67 1.51
N TRP A 14 14.77 2.28 1.65
CA TRP A 14 14.03 1.62 0.57
C TRP A 14 14.01 2.48 -0.70
N TYR A 15 13.69 3.77 -0.61
CA TYR A 15 13.69 4.66 -1.78
C TYR A 15 15.10 4.89 -2.36
N ALA A 16 16.14 4.92 -1.52
CA ALA A 16 17.51 5.11 -1.96
C ALA A 16 18.10 3.87 -2.65
N ASN A 17 17.81 2.67 -2.13
CA ASN A 17 18.50 1.43 -2.50
C ASN A 17 17.61 0.42 -3.25
N GLN A 18 16.28 0.57 -3.20
CA GLN A 18 15.32 -0.30 -3.88
C GLN A 18 14.40 0.42 -4.86
N GLY A 19 14.69 1.68 -5.21
CA GLY A 19 13.88 2.48 -6.15
C GLY A 19 13.68 1.83 -7.52
N TRP A 20 14.55 0.90 -7.94
CA TRP A 20 14.37 0.10 -9.15
C TRP A 20 13.10 -0.77 -9.13
N ARG A 21 12.52 -1.03 -7.96
CA ARG A 21 11.25 -1.77 -7.77
C ARG A 21 10.01 -0.88 -7.93
N GLU A 22 10.15 0.44 -8.09
CA GLU A 22 9.02 1.37 -8.25
C GLU A 22 8.01 0.97 -9.35
N PRO A 23 8.44 0.49 -10.55
CA PRO A 23 7.48 0.03 -11.56
C PRO A 23 6.63 -1.15 -11.09
N GLY A 24 7.22 -2.07 -10.33
CA GLY A 24 6.50 -3.21 -9.76
C GLY A 24 5.47 -2.78 -8.72
N PHE A 25 5.79 -1.78 -7.90
CA PHE A 25 4.86 -1.20 -6.94
C PHE A 25 3.60 -0.65 -7.62
N ILE A 26 3.73 0.09 -8.74
CA ILE A 26 2.59 0.62 -9.49
C ILE A 26 1.67 -0.50 -9.99
N VAL A 27 2.24 -1.57 -10.56
CA VAL A 27 1.47 -2.71 -11.04
C VAL A 27 0.75 -3.42 -9.89
N LEU A 28 1.45 -3.69 -8.79
CA LEU A 28 0.89 -4.38 -7.62
C LEU A 28 -0.20 -3.57 -6.94
N THR A 29 -0.03 -2.25 -6.76
CA THR A 29 -1.08 -1.38 -6.24
C THR A 29 -2.29 -1.34 -7.17
N THR A 30 -2.09 -1.31 -8.49
CA THR A 30 -3.20 -1.32 -9.47
C THR A 30 -4.01 -2.62 -9.38
N LEU A 31 -3.32 -3.77 -9.28
CA LEU A 31 -3.98 -5.07 -9.11
C LEU A 31 -4.74 -5.17 -7.78
N TRP A 32 -4.15 -4.65 -6.69
CA TRP A 32 -4.81 -4.59 -5.39
C TRP A 32 -6.08 -3.75 -5.43
N VAL A 33 -6.03 -2.53 -5.98
CA VAL A 33 -7.23 -1.68 -6.11
C VAL A 33 -8.27 -2.34 -7.00
N SER A 34 -7.85 -2.87 -8.16
CA SER A 34 -8.75 -3.60 -9.08
C SER A 34 -9.46 -4.75 -8.36
N GLU A 35 -8.76 -5.56 -7.58
CA GLU A 35 -9.37 -6.67 -6.85
C GLU A 35 -10.37 -6.16 -5.79
N LYS A 36 -9.98 -5.17 -4.98
CA LYS A 36 -10.83 -4.65 -3.90
C LYS A 36 -12.07 -3.94 -4.42
N SER A 37 -12.02 -3.37 -5.62
CA SER A 37 -13.17 -2.75 -6.28
C SER A 37 -14.03 -3.73 -7.10
N GLY A 38 -13.79 -5.05 -7.02
CA GLY A 38 -14.55 -6.06 -7.78
C GLY A 38 -14.20 -6.14 -9.27
N GLY A 39 -13.04 -5.62 -9.67
CA GLY A 39 -12.50 -5.70 -11.02
C GLY A 39 -12.06 -7.12 -11.41
N PRO A 40 -11.74 -7.35 -12.70
CA PRO A 40 -11.48 -8.68 -13.23
C PRO A 40 -10.09 -9.24 -12.88
N HIS A 41 -9.18 -8.40 -12.38
CA HIS A 41 -7.81 -8.79 -12.06
C HIS A 41 -7.64 -8.96 -10.55
N LYS A 42 -6.95 -10.04 -10.18
CA LYS A 42 -6.63 -10.38 -8.79
C LYS A 42 -5.27 -9.85 -8.39
N TYR A 43 -5.14 -9.51 -7.13
CA TYR A 43 -3.85 -9.29 -6.49
C TYR A 43 -3.25 -10.67 -6.19
N VAL A 44 -2.05 -10.95 -6.71
CA VAL A 44 -1.40 -12.28 -6.58
C VAL A 44 0.09 -12.12 -6.29
N SER A 45 0.71 -13.11 -5.67
CA SER A 45 2.15 -13.11 -5.39
C SER A 45 2.95 -13.00 -6.70
N THR A 46 4.07 -12.28 -6.64
CA THR A 46 5.04 -12.23 -7.75
C THR A 46 5.94 -13.47 -7.78
N ILE A 47 5.84 -14.36 -6.79
CA ILE A 47 6.60 -15.61 -6.72
C ILE A 47 5.77 -16.71 -7.44
N PRO A 48 6.34 -17.44 -8.41
CA PRO A 48 5.63 -18.51 -9.09
C PRO A 48 5.14 -19.61 -8.12
N ASN A 49 3.87 -20.00 -8.26
CA ASN A 49 3.19 -21.01 -7.43
C ASN A 49 3.07 -20.64 -5.93
N ASP A 50 3.09 -19.35 -5.61
CA ASP A 50 2.85 -18.84 -4.27
C ASP A 50 1.47 -18.17 -4.21
N ASP A 51 0.58 -18.71 -3.38
CA ASP A 51 -0.73 -18.12 -3.08
C ASP A 51 -0.75 -17.37 -1.75
N SER A 52 0.39 -17.30 -1.04
CA SER A 52 0.51 -16.53 0.18
C SER A 52 0.68 -15.05 -0.18
N LEU A 53 -0.38 -14.28 0.08
CA LEU A 53 -0.32 -12.82 0.06
C LEU A 53 -0.48 -12.33 1.49
N ASP A 54 0.64 -11.92 2.06
CA ASP A 54 0.71 -11.36 3.40
C ASP A 54 1.43 -10.00 3.33
N LEU A 55 0.73 -8.95 3.76
CA LEU A 55 1.32 -7.62 3.79
C LEU A 55 2.26 -7.47 4.99
N GLU A 56 2.13 -8.24 6.07
CA GLU A 56 3.01 -8.11 7.24
C GLU A 56 4.48 -8.35 6.86
N PRO A 57 4.90 -9.51 6.30
CA PRO A 57 6.30 -9.74 5.93
C PRO A 57 6.84 -8.72 4.92
N THR A 58 5.96 -8.20 4.06
CA THR A 58 6.31 -7.20 3.03
C THR A 58 6.68 -5.86 3.67
N HIS A 59 6.01 -5.45 4.74
CA HIS A 59 6.14 -4.12 5.35
C HIS A 59 6.88 -4.12 6.71
N TYR A 60 7.06 -5.29 7.35
CA TYR A 60 7.61 -5.42 8.70
C TYR A 60 8.97 -4.73 8.89
N ASN A 61 9.85 -4.83 7.88
CA ASN A 61 11.19 -4.23 7.95
C ASN A 61 11.21 -2.75 7.59
N MET A 62 10.11 -2.19 7.07
CA MET A 62 9.99 -0.77 6.75
C MET A 62 9.67 0.08 7.99
N LYS A 63 9.31 -0.56 9.12
CA LYS A 63 9.04 0.12 10.40
C LYS A 63 8.04 1.26 10.26
N LEU A 64 7.02 1.07 9.42
CA LEU A 64 6.04 2.09 9.08
C LEU A 64 5.20 2.44 10.32
N THR A 65 5.13 3.72 10.65
CA THR A 65 4.27 4.20 11.73
C THR A 65 2.80 4.26 11.31
N GLY A 66 1.90 4.35 12.29
CA GLY A 66 0.48 4.60 12.04
C GLY A 66 0.24 5.89 11.24
N GLU A 67 1.01 6.95 11.50
CA GLU A 67 0.91 8.22 10.77
C GLU A 67 1.34 8.06 9.29
N GLU A 68 2.38 7.30 9.01
CA GLU A 68 2.80 7.01 7.64
C GLU A 68 1.76 6.20 6.87
N PHE A 69 1.12 5.23 7.55
CA PHE A 69 0.00 4.48 6.98
C PHE A 69 -1.19 5.40 6.65
N ASP A 70 -1.58 6.26 7.60
CA ASP A 70 -2.71 7.18 7.42
C ASP A 70 -2.41 8.21 6.31
N ALA A 71 -1.15 8.65 6.19
CA ALA A 71 -0.73 9.54 5.12
C ALA A 71 -0.83 8.87 3.73
N ALA A 72 -0.52 7.58 3.62
CA ALA A 72 -0.76 6.80 2.39
C ALA A 72 -2.26 6.64 2.09
N GLY A 73 -3.08 6.36 3.10
CA GLY A 73 -4.55 6.32 2.98
C GLY A 73 -5.13 7.66 2.51
N LYS A 74 -4.58 8.78 2.99
CA LYS A 74 -4.98 10.11 2.51
C LYS A 74 -4.65 10.32 1.02
N VAL A 75 -3.47 9.91 0.58
CA VAL A 75 -3.10 9.99 -0.86
C VAL A 75 -4.07 9.18 -1.71
N LEU A 76 -4.45 7.98 -1.25
CA LEU A 76 -5.45 7.16 -1.92
C LEU A 76 -6.81 7.89 -1.99
N ALA A 77 -7.29 8.42 -0.87
CA ALA A 77 -8.55 9.17 -0.82
C ALA A 77 -8.55 10.39 -1.76
N ASP A 78 -7.49 11.22 -1.72
CA ASP A 78 -7.34 12.39 -2.57
C ASP A 78 -7.27 12.00 -4.06
N THR A 79 -6.67 10.84 -4.37
CA THR A 79 -6.60 10.31 -5.75
C THR A 79 -7.97 9.86 -6.23
N LEU A 80 -8.75 9.17 -5.40
CA LEU A 80 -10.11 8.75 -5.73
C LEU A 80 -11.03 9.97 -5.95
N ASP A 81 -10.86 11.02 -5.15
CA ASP A 81 -11.55 12.31 -5.35
C ASP A 81 -11.15 12.98 -6.66
N HIS A 82 -9.86 12.96 -7.02
CA HIS A 82 -9.39 13.52 -8.29
C HIS A 82 -10.02 12.86 -9.52
N PHE A 83 -10.37 11.57 -9.42
CA PHE A 83 -11.03 10.82 -10.48
C PHE A 83 -12.56 10.79 -10.37
N ASP A 84 -13.15 11.61 -9.48
CA ASP A 84 -14.59 11.68 -9.25
C ASP A 84 -15.23 10.31 -8.95
N VAL A 85 -14.50 9.44 -8.24
CA VAL A 85 -15.03 8.12 -7.84
C VAL A 85 -16.21 8.35 -6.88
N PRO A 86 -17.38 7.72 -7.09
CA PRO A 86 -18.53 7.96 -6.23
C PRO A 86 -18.26 7.52 -4.79
N GLU A 87 -18.91 8.18 -3.83
CA GLU A 87 -18.62 8.06 -2.40
C GLU A 87 -18.72 6.62 -1.89
N LYS A 88 -19.66 5.83 -2.41
CA LYS A 88 -19.82 4.42 -2.03
C LYS A 88 -18.57 3.61 -2.40
N GLU A 89 -18.16 3.63 -3.65
CA GLU A 89 -16.99 2.89 -4.16
C GLU A 89 -15.70 3.40 -3.52
N LYS A 90 -15.59 4.72 -3.27
CA LYS A 90 -14.48 5.31 -2.53
C LYS A 90 -14.37 4.71 -1.13
N ASN A 91 -15.47 4.66 -0.39
CA ASN A 91 -15.49 4.13 0.97
C ASN A 91 -15.18 2.63 1.00
N GLU A 92 -15.70 1.84 0.05
CA GLU A 92 -15.37 0.41 -0.07
C GLU A 92 -13.86 0.16 -0.22
N VAL A 93 -13.19 0.95 -1.07
CA VAL A 93 -11.73 0.84 -1.26
C VAL A 93 -10.95 1.32 -0.03
N LEU A 94 -11.38 2.41 0.61
CA LEU A 94 -10.72 2.94 1.81
C LEU A 94 -10.91 2.01 3.02
N ASP A 95 -12.09 1.43 3.21
CA ASP A 95 -12.36 0.45 4.26
C ASP A 95 -11.49 -0.80 4.07
N ALA A 96 -11.38 -1.29 2.82
CA ALA A 96 -10.49 -2.38 2.49
C ALA A 96 -9.01 -2.03 2.78
N PHE A 97 -8.59 -0.80 2.50
CA PHE A 97 -7.24 -0.33 2.83
C PHE A 97 -7.00 -0.33 4.34
N THR A 98 -7.89 0.31 5.11
CA THR A 98 -7.76 0.45 6.57
C THR A 98 -7.81 -0.89 7.31
N ALA A 99 -8.51 -1.90 6.78
CA ALA A 99 -8.52 -3.25 7.34
C ALA A 99 -7.11 -3.86 7.47
N HIS A 100 -6.15 -3.40 6.65
CA HIS A 100 -4.76 -3.87 6.66
C HIS A 100 -3.83 -3.03 7.55
N LYS A 101 -4.34 -2.07 8.33
CA LYS A 101 -3.46 -1.18 9.12
C LYS A 101 -2.54 -1.94 10.08
N ASN A 102 -3.09 -2.87 10.86
CA ASN A 102 -2.35 -3.57 11.91
C ASN A 102 -1.25 -4.50 11.35
N GLU A 103 -1.50 -5.17 10.23
CA GLU A 103 -0.49 -6.00 9.56
C GLU A 103 0.64 -5.15 8.97
N VAL A 104 0.34 -3.99 8.37
CA VAL A 104 1.34 -3.12 7.73
C VAL A 104 2.24 -2.44 8.76
N ILE A 105 1.69 -2.01 9.90
CA ILE A 105 2.44 -1.32 10.96
C ILE A 105 3.01 -2.27 12.01
N SER A 106 2.83 -3.59 11.87
CA SER A 106 3.28 -4.62 12.82
C SER A 106 4.76 -4.53 13.22
N GLY A 107 5.59 -3.99 12.32
CA GLY A 107 7.01 -3.80 12.55
C GLY A 107 7.40 -2.50 13.25
N THR A 108 6.46 -1.60 13.58
CA THR A 108 6.74 -0.27 14.18
C THR A 108 7.65 -0.37 15.40
N ILE A 109 8.53 0.62 15.59
CA ILE A 109 9.32 0.80 16.81
C ILE A 109 8.68 1.96 17.58
N GLU A 110 8.17 1.69 18.78
CA GLU A 110 7.66 2.71 19.71
C GLU A 110 8.80 3.46 20.43
#